data_AF-A0AA90Q948-F1
#
_entry.id   AF-A0AA90Q948-F1
#
_cell.length_a   1.000
_cell.length_b   1.000
_cell.length_c   1.000
_cell.angle_alpha   90.00
_cell.angle_beta   90.00
_cell.angle_gamma   90.00
#
_symmetry.space_group_name_H-M   'P 1'
#
loop_
_entity.id
_entity.type
_entity.pdbx_description
1 polymer ?
#
loop_
_entity_poly.entity_id
_entity_poly.type
_entity_poly.pdbx_seq_one_letter_code
_entity_poly.pdbx_strand_id
1 'polypeptide(L)'
;MPHRIIQPTKEQVRAYMARREAARRPPPPPEEIRRQLGWRLVPTDSERLLVQFYLIPTNYSHLATQVALDWLFAPVRRAARRANSHQILP
;
A
#
# COMPACT_ATOMS: atom_id res chain seq x y z
N MET A 1 2.13 22.13 -6.82
CA MET A 1 1.41 21.56 -5.66
C MET A 1 2.22 21.88 -4.41
N PRO A 2 1.69 22.58 -3.40
CA PRO A 2 2.47 22.97 -2.23
C PRO A 2 2.71 21.76 -1.32
N HIS A 3 3.95 21.29 -1.25
CA HIS A 3 4.34 20.23 -0.32
C HIS A 3 4.57 20.82 1.07
N ARG A 4 3.90 20.27 2.10
CA ARG A 4 4.11 20.70 3.49
C ARG A 4 5.38 20.04 4.02
N ILE A 5 6.41 20.85 4.23
CA ILE A 5 7.66 20.40 4.86
C ILE A 5 7.47 20.48 6.38
N ILE A 6 7.45 19.34 7.07
CA ILE A 6 7.53 19.32 8.53
C ILE A 6 8.99 19.52 8.89
N GLN A 7 9.34 20.68 9.45
CA GLN A 7 10.67 20.96 9.97
C GLN A 7 10.67 20.72 11.48
N PRO A 8 11.62 19.94 12.03
CA PRO A 8 11.73 19.73 13.46
C PRO A 8 12.19 21.00 14.17
N THR A 9 11.76 21.19 15.40
CA THR A 9 12.20 22.34 16.20
C THR A 9 13.66 22.18 16.62
N LYS A 10 14.35 23.29 16.90
CA LYS A 10 15.76 23.26 17.34
C LYS A 10 15.92 22.47 18.64
N GLU A 11 14.91 22.51 19.51
CA GLU A 11 14.85 21.80 20.78
C GLU A 11 14.77 20.28 20.57
N GLN A 12 13.98 19.81 19.60
CA GLN A 12 13.90 18.39 19.24
C GLN A 12 15.22 17.86 18.71
N VAL A 13 15.90 18.64 17.86
CA VAL A 13 17.24 18.31 17.35
C VAL A 13 18.24 18.22 18.50
N ARG A 14 18.22 19.18 19.43
CA ARG A 14 19.11 19.20 20.60
C ARG A 14 18.91 17.99 21.51
N ALA A 15 17.66 17.63 21.82
CA ALA A 15 17.34 16.45 22.62
C ALA A 15 17.79 15.14 21.93
N TYR A 16 17.62 15.05 20.61
CA TYR A 16 18.08 13.92 19.81
C TYR A 16 19.60 13.77 19.86
N MET A 17 20.35 14.87 19.69
CA MET A 17 21.81 14.86 19.76
C MET A 17 22.30 14.49 21.17
N ALA A 18 21.69 15.02 22.23
CA ALA A 18 22.03 14.68 23.61
C ALA A 18 21.85 13.18 23.91
N ARG A 19 20.74 12.57 23.44
CA ARG A 19 20.51 11.11 23.59
C ARG A 19 21.53 10.29 22.80
N ARG A 20 21.95 10.77 21.63
CA ARG A 20 22.95 10.11 20.77
C ARG A 20 24.36 10.17 21.36
N GLU A 21 24.71 11.30 21.94
CA GLU A 21 25.99 11.53 22.62
C GLU A 21 26.12 10.64 23.85
N ALA A 22 25.04 10.52 24.65
CA ALA A 22 24.97 9.55 25.74
C ALA A 22 25.16 8.09 25.27
N ALA A 23 24.75 7.77 24.04
CA ALA A 23 24.91 6.46 23.44
C ALA A 23 26.26 6.24 22.73
N ARG A 24 27.20 7.23 22.78
CA ARG A 24 28.52 7.22 22.12
C ARG A 24 28.51 6.77 20.65
N ARG A 25 27.44 7.12 19.92
CA ARG A 25 27.31 6.76 18.50
C ARG A 25 27.98 7.81 17.62
N PRO A 26 28.62 7.42 16.49
CA PRO A 26 29.21 8.37 15.56
C PRO A 26 28.15 9.36 15.02
N PRO A 27 28.57 10.54 14.52
CA PRO A 27 27.66 11.52 13.95
C PRO A 27 26.88 10.87 12.80
N PRO A 28 25.53 10.85 12.87
CA PRO A 28 24.72 10.26 11.82
C PRO A 28 24.79 11.10 10.54
N PRO A 29 24.60 10.47 9.37
CA PRO A 29 24.34 11.24 8.17
C PRO A 29 23.09 12.10 8.38
N PRO A 30 23.05 13.33 7.81
CA PRO A 30 21.95 14.26 8.02
C PRO A 30 20.60 13.65 7.65
N GLU A 31 20.54 12.78 6.65
CA GLU A 31 19.34 12.03 6.24
C GLU A 31 18.71 11.21 7.37
N GLU A 32 19.53 10.59 8.21
CA GLU A 32 19.03 9.79 9.34
C GLU A 32 18.37 10.68 10.38
N ILE A 33 18.94 11.86 10.64
CA ILE A 33 18.36 12.87 11.53
C ILE A 33 17.01 13.32 10.96
N ARG A 34 16.94 13.58 9.66
CA ARG A 34 15.68 13.95 8.99
C ARG A 34 14.62 12.86 9.19
N ARG A 35 15.00 11.60 8.99
CA ARG A 35 14.10 10.44 9.12
C ARG A 35 13.58 10.23 10.54
N GLN A 36 14.44 10.35 11.54
CA GLN A 36 14.15 10.12 12.97
C GLN A 36 13.34 11.27 13.58
N LEU A 37 13.58 12.51 13.13
CA LEU A 37 12.85 13.68 13.59
C LEU A 37 11.57 13.95 12.78
N GLY A 38 11.19 13.06 11.87
CA GLY A 38 10.00 13.22 11.04
C GLY A 38 10.09 14.37 10.04
N TRP A 39 11.31 14.83 9.70
CA TRP A 39 11.55 15.77 8.61
C TRP A 39 11.39 15.03 7.28
N ARG A 40 10.13 14.88 6.89
CA ARG A 40 9.71 14.21 5.67
C ARG A 40 8.77 15.13 4.90
N LEU A 41 8.79 15.00 3.58
CA LEU A 41 7.75 15.58 2.74
C LEU A 41 6.47 14.84 3.08
N VAL A 42 5.49 15.54 3.64
CA VAL A 42 4.16 14.93 3.85
C VAL A 42 3.45 15.00 2.51
N PRO A 43 3.05 13.86 1.92
CA PRO A 43 2.16 13.86 0.77
C PRO A 43 0.94 14.67 1.15
N THR A 44 0.55 15.62 0.31
CA THR A 44 -0.67 16.38 0.56
C THR A 44 -1.84 15.40 0.65
N ASP A 45 -2.90 15.73 1.41
CA ASP A 45 -4.08 14.86 1.49
C ASP A 45 -4.62 14.50 0.10
N SER A 46 -4.43 15.39 -0.88
CA SER A 46 -4.69 15.16 -2.30
C SER A 46 -3.96 13.92 -2.86
N GLU A 47 -2.67 13.74 -2.59
CA GLU A 47 -1.88 12.60 -3.08
C GLU A 47 -2.30 11.29 -2.41
N ARG A 48 -2.66 11.33 -1.13
CA ARG A 48 -3.23 10.16 -0.42
C ARG A 48 -4.58 9.75 -0.98
N LEU A 49 -5.45 10.72 -1.25
CA LEU A 49 -6.75 10.48 -1.88
C LEU A 49 -6.56 9.97 -3.30
N LEU A 50 -5.62 10.49 -4.08
CA LEU A 50 -5.33 9.96 -5.42
C LEU A 50 -4.86 8.50 -5.35
N VAL A 51 -3.93 8.15 -4.46
CA VAL A 51 -3.50 6.75 -4.27
C VAL A 51 -4.69 5.87 -3.84
N GLN A 52 -5.52 6.34 -2.91
CA GLN A 52 -6.69 5.59 -2.44
C GLN A 52 -7.76 5.43 -3.52
N PHE A 53 -8.14 6.50 -4.22
CA PHE A 53 -9.19 6.48 -5.24
C PHE A 53 -8.74 5.85 -6.57
N TYR A 54 -7.44 5.85 -6.90
CA TYR A 54 -6.95 5.24 -8.13
C TYR A 54 -6.42 3.80 -7.97
N LEU A 55 -6.01 3.35 -6.77
CA LEU A 55 -5.63 1.93 -6.56
C LEU A 55 -6.78 1.03 -6.08
N ILE A 56 -7.84 1.57 -5.49
CA ILE A 56 -9.04 0.79 -5.13
C ILE A 56 -9.76 0.17 -6.36
N PRO A 57 -9.88 0.83 -7.53
CA PRO A 57 -10.48 0.25 -8.73
C PRO A 57 -9.85 -1.07 -9.18
N THR A 58 -8.54 -1.25 -8.97
CA THR A 58 -7.82 -2.47 -9.36
C THR A 58 -8.32 -3.70 -8.61
N ASN A 59 -8.71 -3.55 -7.35
CA ASN A 59 -9.26 -4.66 -6.57
C ASN A 59 -10.69 -4.99 -7.02
N TYR A 60 -11.48 -3.97 -7.40
CA TYR A 60 -12.84 -4.17 -7.91
C TYR A 60 -12.87 -4.75 -9.33
N SER A 61 -11.93 -4.37 -10.19
CA SER A 61 -11.84 -4.91 -11.55
C SER A 61 -11.48 -6.39 -11.56
N HIS A 62 -10.64 -6.84 -10.62
CA HIS A 62 -10.33 -8.26 -10.45
C HIS A 62 -11.57 -9.08 -10.08
N LEU A 63 -12.34 -8.62 -9.08
CA LEU A 63 -13.59 -9.28 -8.66
C LEU A 63 -14.63 -9.30 -9.79
N ALA A 64 -14.81 -8.17 -10.49
CA ALA A 64 -15.74 -8.08 -11.61
C ALA A 64 -15.34 -9.02 -12.76
N THR A 65 -14.05 -9.14 -13.04
CA THR A 65 -13.51 -10.06 -14.06
C THR A 65 -13.76 -11.51 -13.68
N GLN A 66 -13.52 -11.90 -12.42
CA GLN A 66 -13.79 -13.25 -11.93
C GLN A 66 -15.28 -13.61 -12.06
N VAL A 67 -16.17 -12.70 -11.66
CA VAL A 67 -17.61 -12.90 -11.79
C VAL A 67 -18.02 -13.03 -13.27
N ALA A 68 -17.50 -12.17 -14.15
CA ALA A 68 -17.80 -12.23 -15.58
C ALA A 68 -17.37 -13.55 -16.22
N LEU A 69 -16.18 -14.05 -15.89
CA LEU A 69 -15.67 -15.34 -16.38
C LEU A 69 -16.53 -16.50 -15.85
N ASP A 70 -16.88 -16.49 -14.57
CA ASP A 70 -17.73 -17.53 -13.98
C ASP A 70 -19.11 -17.58 -14.67
N TRP A 71 -19.70 -16.43 -15.00
CA TRP A 71 -20.93 -16.35 -15.77
C TRP A 71 -20.79 -16.84 -17.21
N LEU A 72 -19.73 -16.43 -17.91
CA LEU A 72 -19.48 -16.82 -19.30
C LEU A 72 -19.30 -18.33 -19.46
N PHE A 73 -18.60 -18.97 -18.50
CA PHE A 73 -18.34 -20.40 -18.52
C PHE A 73 -19.36 -21.24 -17.74
N ALA A 74 -20.32 -20.64 -17.04
CA ALA A 74 -21.39 -21.34 -16.35
C ALA A 74 -22.13 -22.39 -17.22
N PRO A 75 -22.55 -22.08 -18.48
CA PRO A 75 -23.22 -23.08 -19.31
C PRO A 75 -22.30 -24.23 -19.73
N VAL A 76 -21.03 -23.94 -20.05
CA VAL A 76 -20.04 -24.96 -20.41
C VAL A 76 -19.74 -25.88 -19.22
N ARG A 77 -19.59 -25.33 -18.01
CA ARG A 77 -19.41 -26.10 -16.77
C ARG A 77 -20.64 -26.94 -16.42
N ARG A 78 -21.85 -26.48 -16.75
CA ARG A 78 -23.08 -27.28 -16.58
C ARG A 78 -23.15 -28.43 -17.59
N ALA A 79 -22.81 -28.18 -18.85
CA ALA A 79 -22.78 -29.20 -19.90
C ALA A 79 -21.70 -30.27 -19.62
N ALA A 80 -20.49 -29.87 -19.24
CA ALA A 80 -19.40 -30.77 -18.89
C ALA A 80 -19.72 -31.65 -17.68
N ARG A 81 -20.38 -31.10 -16.63
CA ARG A 81 -20.84 -31.88 -15.48
C ARG A 81 -21.90 -32.91 -15.86
N ARG A 82 -22.86 -32.54 -16.72
CA ARG A 82 -23.92 -33.44 -17.17
C ARG A 82 -23.36 -34.60 -18.02
N ALA A 83 -22.41 -34.32 -18.92
CA ALA A 83 -21.74 -35.35 -19.70
C ALA A 83 -20.96 -36.34 -18.83
N ASN A 84 -20.28 -35.83 -17.78
CA ASN A 84 -19.51 -36.67 -16.86
C ASN A 84 -20.43 -37.53 -15.96
N SER A 85 -21.62 -37.03 -15.58
CA SER A 85 -22.63 -37.80 -14.84
C SER A 85 -23.24 -38.96 -15.63
N HIS A 86 -23.29 -38.87 -16.97
CA HIS A 86 -23.79 -39.95 -17.83
C HIS A 86 -22.75 -41.04 -18.14
N GLN A 87 -21.48 -40.85 -17.76
CA GLN A 87 -20.42 -41.87 -17.88
C GLN A 87 -20.27 -42.77 -16.65
N ILE A 88 -21.01 -42.51 -15.56
CA ILE A 88 -20.87 -43.23 -14.27
C ILE A 88 -22.11 -44.11 -13.96
N LEU A 89 -22.81 -44.61 -14.98
CA LEU A 89 -23.77 -45.70 -14.80
C LEU A 89 -23.46 -46.84 -15.79
N PRO A 90 -23.11 -48.05 -15.30
CA PRO A 90 -22.93 -49.23 -16.14
C PRO A 90 -24.24 -49.76 -16.71
#